data_AF-A0A9E0IKC4-F1
#
_entry.id   AF-A0A9E0IKC4-F1
#
_cell.length_a   1.000
_cell.length_b   1.000
_cell.length_c   1.000
_cell.angle_alpha   90.00
_cell.angle_beta   90.00
_cell.angle_gamma   90.00
#
_symmetry.space_group_name_H-M   'P 1'
#
loop_
_entity.id
_entity.type
_entity.pdbx_description
1 polymer ?
#
loop_
_entity_poly.entity_id
_entity_poly.type
_entity_poly.pdbx_seq_one_letter_code
_entity_poly.pdbx_strand_id
1 'polypeptide(L)'
;MRTLSTIAAVLTATALAACVPQDNTEVHPVGRAIPTAEQVQIKLPNSGASRAIGDIAPWYVATRDVTRTLNGGTGWVLILVHTIVQFPVTSVSGNTATWGPWSDALDPAEYKLEVAEQANGSYDYALS
;
A
#
# COMPACT_ATOMS: atom_id res chain seq x y z
N MET A 1 5.25 -61.64 -31.31
CA MET A 1 5.48 -61.53 -29.86
C MET A 1 5.62 -60.06 -29.50
N ARG A 2 4.85 -59.58 -28.51
CA ARG A 2 4.91 -58.30 -27.74
C ARG A 2 4.68 -56.99 -28.54
N THR A 3 3.53 -56.30 -28.49
CA THR A 3 2.82 -55.51 -27.44
C THR A 3 3.47 -54.17 -27.04
N LEU A 4 2.61 -53.12 -27.01
CA LEU A 4 2.66 -51.81 -26.31
C LEU A 4 3.47 -50.68 -27.01
N SER A 5 2.90 -49.53 -27.45
CA SER A 5 2.01 -48.50 -26.84
C SER A 5 2.76 -47.45 -26.00
N THR A 6 2.81 -46.20 -26.49
CA THR A 6 2.93 -44.86 -25.81
C THR A 6 3.18 -43.82 -26.92
N ILE A 7 2.34 -42.85 -27.29
CA ILE A 7 1.70 -41.69 -26.64
C ILE A 7 2.67 -40.66 -26.03
N ALA A 8 2.58 -39.44 -26.60
CA ALA A 8 2.72 -38.09 -26.03
C ALA A 8 4.09 -37.38 -25.94
N ALA A 9 4.01 -36.10 -26.36
CA ALA A 9 4.83 -34.93 -26.02
C ALA A 9 6.30 -35.00 -26.48
N VAL A 10 6.85 -34.01 -27.20
CA VAL A 10 7.11 -32.67 -26.67
C VAL A 10 7.08 -31.64 -27.83
N LEU A 11 6.03 -30.81 -27.85
CA LEU A 11 6.01 -29.51 -28.52
C LEU A 11 6.44 -28.47 -27.48
N THR A 12 7.73 -28.18 -27.34
CA THR A 12 8.26 -26.99 -26.62
C THR A 12 9.78 -26.91 -26.77
N ALA A 13 10.29 -26.42 -27.90
CA ALA A 13 11.71 -26.05 -28.00
C ALA A 13 12.01 -24.92 -29.01
N THR A 14 11.04 -24.09 -29.37
CA THR A 14 11.24 -22.96 -30.31
C THR A 14 10.87 -21.62 -29.68
N ALA A 15 11.57 -21.25 -28.60
CA ALA A 15 11.46 -19.89 -28.04
C ALA A 15 12.75 -19.38 -27.35
N LEU A 16 13.93 -19.86 -27.76
CA LEU A 16 15.23 -19.39 -27.22
C LEU A 16 16.17 -18.78 -28.27
N ALA A 17 15.73 -18.58 -29.51
CA ALA A 17 16.55 -17.99 -30.57
C ALA A 17 16.35 -16.46 -30.75
N ALA A 18 15.85 -15.74 -29.74
CA ALA A 18 15.62 -14.30 -29.83
C ALA A 18 16.79 -13.42 -29.32
N CYS A 19 17.82 -14.02 -28.73
CA CYS A 19 19.04 -13.30 -28.34
C CYS A 19 20.28 -14.03 -28.85
N VAL A 20 20.36 -14.23 -30.17
CA VAL A 20 21.68 -14.41 -30.81
C VAL A 20 22.25 -13.00 -30.96
N PRO A 21 23.40 -12.66 -30.35
CA PRO A 21 24.11 -11.43 -30.65
C PRO A 21 24.39 -11.44 -32.15
N GLN A 22 23.72 -10.58 -32.90
CA GLN A 22 24.06 -10.37 -34.30
C GLN A 22 25.44 -9.73 -34.28
N ASP A 23 26.45 -10.45 -34.78
CA ASP A 23 27.84 -9.99 -34.84
C ASP A 23 27.94 -8.89 -35.92
N ASN A 24 27.38 -7.73 -35.60
CA ASN A 24 27.48 -6.52 -36.40
C ASN A 24 28.91 -6.01 -36.20
N THR A 25 29.80 -6.52 -37.03
CA THR A 25 31.20 -6.07 -37.17
C THR A 25 31.31 -4.59 -37.58
N GLU A 26 30.19 -3.93 -37.86
CA GLU A 26 30.08 -2.48 -37.96
C GLU A 26 29.54 -1.89 -36.66
N VAL A 27 30.44 -1.31 -35.86
CA VAL A 27 30.10 -0.53 -34.67
C VAL A 27 29.33 0.72 -35.11
N HIS A 28 28.00 0.65 -35.06
CA HIS A 28 27.14 1.78 -35.40
C HIS A 28 27.51 2.98 -34.49
N PRO A 29 27.64 4.22 -35.02
CA PRO A 29 28.14 5.37 -34.27
C PRO A 29 27.43 5.64 -32.94
N VAL A 30 26.17 5.21 -32.83
CA VAL A 30 25.32 5.32 -31.64
C VAL A 30 25.81 4.48 -30.44
N GLY A 31 26.57 3.40 -30.67
CA GLY A 31 27.14 2.60 -29.59
C GLY A 31 28.11 3.38 -28.69
N ARG A 32 28.71 4.45 -29.22
CA ARG A 32 29.57 5.37 -28.46
C ARG A 32 28.80 6.34 -27.55
N ALA A 33 27.50 6.48 -27.76
CA ALA A 33 26.62 7.31 -26.94
C ALA A 33 25.96 6.53 -25.79
N ILE A 34 26.02 5.20 -25.81
CA ILE A 34 25.49 4.35 -24.74
C ILE A 34 26.57 4.25 -23.64
N PRO A 35 26.25 4.65 -22.39
CA PRO A 35 27.18 4.51 -21.28
C PRO A 35 27.63 3.05 -21.09
N THR A 36 28.92 2.84 -20.84
CA THR A 36 29.43 1.52 -20.46
C THR A 36 28.97 1.16 -19.05
N ALA A 37 28.98 -0.13 -18.71
CA ALA A 37 28.59 -0.61 -17.39
C ALA A 37 29.42 0.06 -16.27
N GLU A 38 30.69 0.34 -16.52
CA GLU A 38 31.60 1.03 -15.61
C GLU A 38 31.24 2.51 -15.45
N GLN A 39 30.73 3.15 -16.52
CA GLN A 39 30.32 4.56 -16.49
C GLN A 39 29.04 4.78 -15.69
N VAL A 40 28.17 3.76 -15.57
CA VAL A 40 26.95 3.82 -14.75
C VAL A 40 27.12 3.17 -13.38
N GLN A 41 28.32 2.66 -13.07
CA GLN A 41 28.58 2.05 -11.78
C GLN A 41 28.68 3.12 -10.69
N ILE A 42 27.72 3.09 -9.75
CA ILE A 42 27.78 3.92 -8.56
C ILE A 42 28.88 3.36 -7.65
N LYS A 43 30.00 4.07 -7.54
CA LYS A 43 31.10 3.72 -6.62
C LYS A 43 30.68 4.05 -5.19
N LEU A 44 30.17 3.06 -4.46
CA LEU A 44 29.93 3.19 -3.03
C LEU A 44 31.27 3.22 -2.27
N PRO A 45 31.44 4.12 -1.28
CA PRO A 45 32.62 4.09 -0.42
C PRO A 45 32.73 2.76 0.33
N ASN A 46 33.92 2.16 0.34
CA ASN A 46 34.25 0.95 1.11
C ASN A 46 34.27 1.28 2.61
N SER A 47 33.10 1.31 3.24
CA SER A 47 32.97 1.44 4.70
C SER A 47 31.86 0.53 5.20
N GLY A 48 32.17 -0.76 5.36
CA GLY A 48 31.52 -1.75 6.26
C GLY A 48 29.99 -1.93 6.27
N ALA A 49 29.25 -1.17 5.48
CA ALA A 49 27.79 -1.05 5.51
C ALA A 49 27.27 -0.61 4.14
N SER A 50 27.78 -1.22 3.05
CA SER A 50 27.10 -1.10 1.76
C SER A 50 25.74 -1.77 1.90
N ARG A 51 24.67 -0.99 1.98
CA ARG A 51 23.30 -1.52 1.82
C ARG A 51 23.25 -2.28 0.51
N ALA A 52 22.77 -3.51 0.55
CA ALA A 52 22.67 -4.33 -0.64
C ALA A 52 21.66 -3.67 -1.60
N ILE A 53 21.91 -3.80 -2.90
CA ILE A 53 20.92 -3.44 -3.90
C ILE A 53 19.69 -4.33 -3.65
N GLY A 54 18.56 -3.72 -3.30
CA GLY A 54 17.34 -4.41 -2.86
C GLY A 54 16.93 -4.11 -1.41
N ASP A 55 17.82 -3.55 -0.60
CA ASP A 55 17.50 -3.14 0.76
C ASP A 55 16.57 -1.92 0.77
N ILE A 56 15.49 -1.99 1.53
CA ILE A 56 14.60 -0.85 1.74
C ILE A 56 15.28 0.13 2.70
N ALA A 57 15.30 1.42 2.34
CA ALA A 57 15.84 2.45 3.21
C ALA A 57 15.07 2.49 4.55
N PRO A 58 15.74 2.43 5.72
CA PRO A 58 15.06 2.45 7.02
C PRO A 58 14.13 3.65 7.21
N TRP A 59 14.56 4.82 6.73
CA TRP A 59 13.73 6.04 6.78
C TRP A 59 12.48 5.96 5.91
N TYR A 60 12.54 5.26 4.76
CA TYR A 60 11.34 5.00 3.96
C TYR A 60 10.35 4.13 4.74
N VAL A 61 10.83 3.06 5.40
CA VAL A 61 9.96 2.20 6.22
C VAL A 61 9.32 3.01 7.34
N ALA A 62 10.11 3.81 8.06
CA ALA A 62 9.62 4.66 9.15
C ALA A 62 8.51 5.62 8.67
N THR A 63 8.74 6.36 7.58
CA THR A 63 7.72 7.27 7.03
C THR A 63 6.46 6.52 6.60
N ARG A 64 6.62 5.40 5.88
CA ARG A 64 5.48 4.60 5.42
C ARG A 64 4.65 4.08 6.60
N ASP A 65 5.30 3.63 7.66
CA ASP A 65 4.62 3.06 8.82
C ASP A 65 3.87 4.17 9.60
N VAL A 66 4.46 5.36 9.75
CA VAL A 66 3.75 6.54 10.29
C VAL A 66 2.51 6.87 9.46
N THR A 67 2.62 6.89 8.13
CA THR A 67 1.47 7.12 7.24
C THR A 67 0.39 6.06 7.42
N ARG A 68 0.76 4.79 7.54
CA ARG A 68 -0.20 3.70 7.79
C ARG A 68 -0.89 3.84 9.12
N THR A 69 -0.16 4.18 10.19
CA THR A 69 -0.73 4.39 11.52
C THR A 69 -1.71 5.56 11.54
N LEU A 70 -1.35 6.70 10.95
CA LEU A 70 -2.24 7.87 10.91
C LEU A 70 -3.51 7.57 10.11
N ASN A 71 -3.39 7.02 8.90
CA ASN A 71 -4.57 6.66 8.09
C ASN A 71 -5.43 5.60 8.76
N GLY A 72 -4.80 4.59 9.38
CA GLY A 72 -5.51 3.54 10.12
C GLY A 72 -6.26 4.11 11.33
N GLY A 73 -5.62 4.98 12.11
CA GLY A 73 -6.24 5.65 13.25
C GLY A 73 -7.41 6.55 12.83
N THR A 74 -7.25 7.35 11.79
CA THR A 74 -8.34 8.15 11.22
C THR A 74 -9.48 7.26 10.73
N GLY A 75 -9.17 6.17 10.00
CA GLY A 75 -10.17 5.21 9.53
C GLY A 75 -10.95 4.57 10.67
N TRP A 76 -10.29 4.21 11.77
CA TRP A 76 -10.93 3.66 12.96
C TRP A 76 -11.95 4.62 13.59
N VAL A 77 -11.58 5.89 13.78
CA VAL A 77 -12.50 6.92 14.34
C VAL A 77 -13.69 7.15 13.40
N LEU A 78 -13.46 7.23 12.09
CA LEU A 78 -14.54 7.42 11.11
C LEU A 78 -15.50 6.23 11.08
N ILE A 79 -14.99 4.99 11.17
CA ILE A 79 -15.83 3.79 11.26
C ILE A 79 -16.68 3.86 12.54
N LEU A 80 -16.10 4.21 13.68
CA LEU A 80 -16.84 4.31 14.93
C LEU A 80 -17.98 5.32 14.85
N VAL A 81 -17.70 6.55 14.38
CA VAL A 81 -18.74 7.58 14.18
C VAL A 81 -19.80 7.08 13.18
N HIS A 82 -19.38 6.49 12.05
CA HIS A 82 -20.31 5.95 11.05
C HIS A 82 -21.23 4.88 11.65
N THR A 83 -20.70 3.98 12.47
CA THR A 83 -21.47 2.93 13.15
C THR A 83 -22.47 3.53 14.14
N ILE A 84 -22.06 4.52 14.95
CA ILE A 84 -22.94 5.19 15.91
C ILE A 84 -24.13 5.84 15.20
N VAL A 85 -23.89 6.56 14.10
CA VAL A 85 -24.96 7.28 13.39
C VAL A 85 -25.91 6.36 12.60
N GLN A 86 -25.64 5.05 12.52
CA GLN A 86 -26.63 4.08 12.02
C GLN A 86 -27.78 3.86 13.01
N PHE A 87 -27.60 4.19 14.28
CA PHE A 87 -28.67 4.11 15.28
C PHE A 87 -29.54 5.38 15.26
N PRO A 88 -30.82 5.28 15.65
CA PRO A 88 -31.68 6.45 15.81
C PRO A 88 -31.04 7.47 16.76
N VAL A 89 -31.17 8.75 16.42
CA VAL A 89 -30.74 9.84 17.30
C VAL A 89 -31.50 9.77 18.63
N THR A 90 -30.79 9.95 19.74
CA THR A 90 -31.39 9.94 21.08
C THR A 90 -32.12 11.23 21.38
N SER A 91 -31.52 12.37 21.01
CA SER A 91 -32.17 13.68 21.15
C SER A 91 -31.59 14.72 20.18
N VAL A 92 -32.36 15.77 19.93
CA VAL A 92 -31.94 16.93 19.15
C VAL A 92 -32.23 18.19 19.98
N SER A 93 -31.24 19.06 20.12
CA SER A 93 -31.34 20.33 20.84
C SER A 93 -30.74 21.45 20.00
N GLY A 94 -31.60 22.33 19.47
CA GLY A 94 -31.17 23.36 18.51
C GLY A 94 -30.52 22.73 17.28
N ASN A 95 -29.25 23.07 17.03
CA ASN A 95 -28.44 22.56 15.92
C ASN A 95 -27.59 21.34 16.27
N THR A 96 -27.78 20.73 17.44
CA THR A 96 -26.99 19.58 17.91
C THR A 96 -27.84 18.31 17.97
N ALA A 97 -27.36 17.26 17.31
CA ALA A 97 -27.89 15.90 17.41
C ALA A 97 -27.02 15.06 18.37
N THR A 98 -27.66 14.31 19.25
CA THR A 98 -26.98 13.48 20.26
C THR A 98 -27.38 12.01 20.12
N TRP A 99 -26.36 11.16 20.09
CA TRP A 99 -26.42 9.71 20.14
C TRP A 99 -25.91 9.26 21.51
N GLY A 100 -26.75 8.56 22.27
CA GLY A 100 -26.47 8.17 23.64
C GLY A 100 -26.91 9.23 24.68
N PRO A 101 -26.37 9.17 25.92
CA PRO A 101 -25.33 8.25 26.36
C PRO A 101 -25.80 6.80 26.32
N TRP A 102 -25.00 5.93 25.73
CA TRP A 102 -25.17 4.48 25.83
C TRP A 102 -24.30 3.94 26.96
N SER A 103 -24.95 3.27 27.90
CA SER A 103 -24.31 2.48 28.95
C SER A 103 -25.19 1.26 29.20
N ASP A 104 -24.61 0.07 29.17
CA ASP A 104 -25.26 -1.15 29.65
C ASP A 104 -24.29 -1.91 30.57
N ALA A 105 -24.85 -2.67 31.51
CA ALA A 105 -24.04 -3.46 32.42
C ALA A 105 -23.26 -4.51 31.59
N LEU A 106 -21.93 -4.41 31.61
CA LEU A 106 -20.96 -5.28 30.92
C LEU A 106 -20.69 -4.94 29.45
N ASP A 107 -21.19 -3.82 28.90
CA ASP A 107 -20.81 -3.40 27.55
C ASP A 107 -19.35 -2.90 27.55
N PRO A 108 -18.47 -3.33 26.63
CA PRO A 108 -17.05 -2.99 26.68
C PRO A 108 -16.76 -1.53 26.31
N ALA A 109 -17.77 -0.77 25.85
CA ALA A 109 -17.62 0.63 25.49
C ALA A 109 -18.89 1.43 25.83
N GLU A 110 -18.76 2.38 26.75
CA GLU A 110 -19.73 3.45 26.95
C GLU A 110 -19.40 4.58 25.98
N TYR A 111 -20.42 5.22 25.41
CA TYR A 111 -20.20 6.36 24.51
C TYR A 111 -21.36 7.36 24.47
N LYS A 112 -21.01 8.60 24.17
CA LYS A 112 -21.92 9.65 23.72
C LYS A 112 -21.29 10.38 22.54
N LEU A 113 -22.04 10.51 21.44
CA LEU A 113 -21.64 11.31 20.29
C LEU A 113 -22.57 12.51 20.16
N GLU A 114 -21.96 13.70 20.08
CA GLU A 114 -22.64 14.95 19.80
C GLU A 114 -22.14 15.52 18.46
N VAL A 115 -23.08 15.85 17.58
CA VAL A 115 -22.79 16.45 16.27
C VAL A 115 -23.52 17.78 16.17
N ALA A 116 -22.79 18.88 16.07
CA ALA A 116 -23.33 20.23 15.98
C ALA A 116 -23.13 20.81 14.58
N GLU A 117 -24.23 21.21 13.94
CA GLU A 117 -24.18 21.90 12.65
C GLU A 117 -23.88 23.39 12.83
N GLN A 118 -22.85 23.87 12.12
CA GLN A 118 -22.40 25.25 12.13
C GLN A 118 -23.05 26.05 11.00
N ALA A 119 -23.13 27.37 11.16
CA ALA A 119 -23.83 28.26 10.22
C ALA A 119 -23.28 28.24 8.77
N ASN A 120 -22.04 27.78 8.57
CA ASN A 120 -21.39 27.63 7.26
C ASN A 120 -21.60 26.23 6.64
N GLY A 121 -22.39 25.35 7.26
CA GLY A 121 -22.63 23.98 6.81
C GLY A 121 -21.53 22.98 7.20
N SER A 122 -20.56 23.36 8.04
CA SER A 122 -19.63 22.40 8.66
C SER A 122 -20.22 21.79 9.92
N TYR A 123 -19.63 20.68 10.40
CA TYR A 123 -20.08 19.98 11.59
C TYR A 123 -18.94 19.83 12.60
N ASP A 124 -19.23 20.11 13.87
CA ASP A 124 -18.35 19.79 14.98
C ASP A 124 -18.78 18.46 15.61
N TYR A 125 -17.80 17.63 15.95
CA TYR A 125 -18.02 16.30 16.52
C TYR A 125 -17.36 16.21 17.89
N ALA A 126 -18.10 15.75 18.90
CA ALA A 126 -17.58 15.41 20.21
C ALA A 126 -17.97 13.97 20.56
N LEU A 127 -16.97 13.10 20.72
CA LEU A 127 -17.13 11.72 21.17
C LEU A 127 -16.53 11.61 22.57
N SER A 128 -17.32 11.17 23.54
CA SER A 128 -16.94 11.03 24.96
C SER A 128 -17.41 9.71 25.54
#